data_AF-A0A7J7H5D3-F1
#
_entry.id   AF-A0A7J7H5D3-F1
#
_cell.length_a   1.000
_cell.length_b   1.000
_cell.length_c   1.000
_cell.angle_alpha   90.00
_cell.angle_beta   90.00
_cell.angle_gamma   90.00
#
_symmetry.space_group_name_H-M   'P 1'
#
loop_
_entity.id
_entity.type
_entity.pdbx_description
1 polymer ?
#
loop_
_entity_poly.entity_id
_entity_poly.type
_entity_poly.pdbx_seq_one_letter_code
_entity_poly.pdbx_strand_id
1 'polypeptide(L)' 'MENQSGFENYVAVYTMVKRHNIGTFSQNVTAFGVLKVILVGHRDFNAFSSYGSTSYLCFRYSYSLSDVYLFLNVSLKP' A
#
# COMPACT_ATOMS: atom_id res chain seq x y z
N MET A 1 -20.26 7.67 -5.67
CA MET A 1 -19.76 6.64 -4.75
C MET A 1 -19.69 7.28 -3.38
N GLU A 2 -20.68 6.99 -2.54
CA GLU A 2 -20.77 7.49 -1.17
C GLU A 2 -19.50 7.12 -0.39
N ASN A 3 -18.84 8.12 0.17
CA ASN A 3 -17.86 7.90 1.23
C ASN A 3 -18.64 7.45 2.47
N GLN A 4 -18.88 6.15 2.58
CA GLN A 4 -19.19 5.54 3.86
C GLN A 4 -18.05 5.90 4.82
N SER A 5 -18.42 6.29 6.04
CA SER A 5 -17.53 6.51 7.18
C SER A 5 -16.83 5.20 7.59
N GLY A 6 -16.01 4.66 6.69
CA GLY A 6 -15.28 3.42 6.84
C GLY A 6 -13.86 3.68 7.33
N PHE A 7 -13.33 2.76 8.11
CA PHE A 7 -11.94 2.80 8.56
C PHE A 7 -10.99 2.86 7.35
N GLU A 8 -10.07 3.82 7.36
CA GLU A 8 -9.01 3.88 6.37
C GLU A 8 -7.98 2.78 6.64
N ASN A 9 -7.86 1.82 5.72
CA ASN A 9 -6.95 0.68 5.86
C ASN A 9 -5.67 0.90 5.06
N TYR A 10 -4.54 0.77 5.73
CA TYR A 10 -3.20 0.98 5.18
C TYR A 10 -2.36 -0.29 5.33
N VAL A 11 -1.51 -0.58 4.34
CA VAL A 11 -0.50 -1.64 4.48
C VAL A 11 0.88 -1.12 4.14
N ALA A 12 1.82 -1.27 5.06
CA ALA A 12 3.23 -0.94 4.83
C ALA A 12 4.03 -2.20 4.49
N VAL A 13 4.81 -2.12 3.43
CA VAL A 13 5.66 -3.20 2.94
C VAL A 13 7.11 -2.75 3.06
N TYR A 14 7.82 -3.33 4.03
CA TYR A 14 9.24 -3.09 4.27
C TYR A 14 10.09 -4.17 3.59
N THR A 15 11.09 -3.74 2.81
CA THR A 15 12.13 -4.62 2.25
C THR A 15 11.58 -5.83 1.47
N MET A 16 11.04 -5.59 0.28
CA MET A 16 10.70 -6.69 -0.63
C MET A 16 11.94 -7.26 -1.31
N VAL A 17 12.25 -8.53 -1.01
CA VAL A 17 13.34 -9.28 -1.65
C VAL A 17 13.09 -9.50 -3.14
N LYS A 18 11.84 -9.79 -3.54
CA LYS A 18 11.44 -10.03 -4.94
C LYS A 18 10.38 -9.02 -5.39
N ARG A 19 10.74 -8.15 -6.34
CA ARG A 19 9.86 -7.07 -6.83
C ARG A 19 8.56 -7.53 -7.49
N HIS A 20 8.47 -8.78 -7.98
CA HIS A 20 7.24 -9.31 -8.59
C HIS A 20 6.20 -9.78 -7.56
N ASN A 21 6.58 -10.02 -6.31
CA ASN A 21 5.65 -10.44 -5.27
C ASN A 21 4.56 -9.39 -5.02
N ILE A 22 4.86 -8.13 -5.32
CA ILE A 22 3.93 -7.02 -5.21
C ILE A 22 2.67 -7.20 -6.08
N GLY A 23 2.77 -7.88 -7.23
CA GLY A 23 1.63 -8.06 -8.13
C GLY A 23 0.58 -8.97 -7.49
N THR A 24 1.00 -10.16 -7.04
CA THR A 24 0.14 -11.07 -6.27
C THR A 24 -0.33 -10.43 -4.97
N PHE A 25 0.55 -9.70 -4.28
CA PHE A 25 0.18 -8.97 -3.07
C PHE A 25 -0.90 -7.93 -3.33
N SER A 26 -0.82 -7.20 -4.45
CA SER A 26 -1.80 -6.20 -4.88
C SER A 26 -3.19 -6.80 -4.99
N GLN A 27 -3.32 -7.99 -5.58
CA GLN A 27 -4.62 -8.68 -5.66
C GLN A 27 -5.22 -8.93 -4.28
N ASN A 28 -4.40 -9.41 -3.34
CA ASN A 28 -4.86 -9.71 -1.99
C ASN A 28 -5.31 -8.43 -1.27
N VAL A 29 -4.50 -7.36 -1.29
CA VAL A 29 -4.84 -6.12 -0.58
C VAL A 29 -6.02 -5.39 -1.21
N THR A 30 -6.21 -5.48 -2.53
CA THR A 30 -7.43 -4.99 -3.19
C THR A 30 -8.66 -5.76 -2.71
N ALA A 31 -8.58 -7.09 -2.58
CA ALA A 31 -9.68 -7.89 -2.06
C ALA A 31 -10.06 -7.55 -0.60
N PHE A 32 -9.09 -7.09 0.21
CA PHE A 32 -9.32 -6.60 1.58
C PHE A 32 -9.79 -5.14 1.66
N GLY A 33 -9.98 -4.45 0.53
CA GLY A 33 -10.39 -3.04 0.52
C GLY A 33 -9.34 -2.10 1.11
N VAL A 34 -8.05 -2.43 0.97
CA VAL A 34 -6.96 -1.55 1.42
C VAL A 34 -6.96 -0.27 0.59
N LEU A 35 -6.95 0.87 1.27
CA LEU A 35 -6.97 2.19 0.64
C LEU A 35 -5.61 2.54 0.02
N LYS A 36 -4.52 2.22 0.74
CA LYS A 36 -3.17 2.65 0.37
C LYS A 36 -2.10 1.64 0.78
N VAL A 37 -1.19 1.38 -0.14
CA VAL A 37 -0.01 0.52 0.06
C VAL A 37 1.24 1.41 0.13
N ILE A 38 2.01 1.28 1.21
CA ILE A 38 3.21 2.08 1.45
C ILE A 38 4.45 1.20 1.25
N LEU A 39 5.23 1.49 0.21
CA LEU A 39 6.50 0.84 -0.07
C LEU A 39 7.62 1.56 0.67
N VAL A 40 8.37 0.82 1.48
CA VAL A 40 9.44 1.39 2.31
C VAL A 40 10.81 0.95 1.80
N GLY A 41 11.70 1.91 1.57
CA GLY A 41 13.09 1.68 1.18
C GLY A 41 13.33 1.39 -0.31
N HIS A 42 12.31 0.95 -1.07
CA HIS A 42 12.37 0.86 -2.53
C HIS A 42 11.11 1.42 -3.20
N ARG A 43 11.28 2.29 -4.21
CA ARG A 43 10.15 2.92 -4.93
C ARG A 43 9.61 2.05 -6.06
N ASP A 44 10.49 1.34 -6.76
CA ASP A 44 10.10 0.56 -7.93
C ASP A 44 9.67 -0.85 -7.55
N PHE A 45 8.64 -1.33 -8.24
CA PHE A 45 8.09 -2.66 -8.05
C PHE A 45 7.69 -3.24 -9.41
N ASN A 46 7.51 -4.56 -9.50
CA ASN A 46 7.07 -5.20 -10.73
C ASN A 46 5.62 -5.66 -10.59
N ALA A 47 4.70 -5.03 -11.31
CA ALA A 47 3.27 -5.35 -11.32
C ALA A 47 2.91 -6.67 -12.04
N PHE A 48 3.89 -7.48 -12.46
CA PHE A 48 3.62 -8.78 -13.08
C PHE A 48 2.73 -9.63 -12.16
N SER A 49 1.78 -10.34 -12.76
CA SER A 49 0.76 -11.10 -12.03
C SER A 49 -0.12 -10.25 -11.09
N SER A 50 -0.27 -8.94 -11.31
CA SER A 50 -1.28 -8.14 -10.62
C SER A 50 -2.68 -8.28 -11.21
N TYR A 51 -2.80 -8.71 -12.47
CA TYR A 51 -4.06 -8.78 -13.22
C TYR A 51 -4.88 -7.46 -13.16
N GLY A 52 -4.18 -6.31 -13.14
CA GLY A 52 -4.81 -4.99 -13.09
C GLY A 52 -5.19 -4.50 -11.68
N SER A 53 -5.05 -5.33 -10.63
CA SER A 53 -5.33 -4.93 -9.24
C SER A 53 -4.55 -3.69 -8.78
N THR A 54 -3.33 -3.50 -9.29
CA THR A 54 -2.50 -2.32 -9.01
C THR A 54 -3.16 -1.00 -9.38
N SER A 55 -4.08 -0.98 -10.36
CA SER A 55 -4.81 0.23 -10.76
C SER A 55 -5.88 0.66 -9.75
N TYR A 56 -6.27 -0.25 -8.85
CA TYR A 56 -7.25 0.02 -7.78
C TYR A 56 -6.58 0.38 -6.45
N LEU A 57 -5.25 0.43 -6.40
CA LEU A 57 -4.48 0.72 -5.20
C LEU A 57 -3.74 2.04 -5.32
N CYS A 58 -3.73 2.80 -4.23
CA CYS A 58 -2.87 3.96 -4.11
C CYS A 58 -1.50 3.51 -3.56
N PHE A 59 -0.45 3.56 -4.39
CA PHE A 59 0.92 3.30 -3.93
C PHE A 59 1.58 4.58 -3.44
N ARG A 60 2.15 4.53 -2.24
CA ARG A 60 2.99 5.59 -1.67
C ARG A 60 4.38 5.03 -1.38
N TYR A 61 5.38 5.86 -1.54
CA TYR A 61 6.75 5.53 -1.14
C TYR A 61 7.12 6.23 0.17
N SER A 62 7.93 5.57 0.99
CA SER A 62 8.56 6.15 2.18
C SER A 62 9.99 5.67 2.29
N TYR A 63 10.88 6.54 2.76
CA TYR A 63 12.30 6.22 2.81
C TYR A 63 12.61 5.28 3.99
N SER A 64 11.98 5.52 5.14
CA SER A 64 12.17 4.74 6.36
C SER A 64 10.84 4.32 7.00
N LEU A 65 10.89 3.34 7.90
CA LEU A 65 9.72 2.96 8.72
C LEU A 65 9.29 4.09 9.66
N SER A 66 10.24 4.91 10.12
CA SER A 66 9.96 6.09 10.95
C SER A 66 9.08 7.09 10.20
N ASP A 67 9.32 7.29 8.91
CA ASP A 67 8.49 8.15 8.06
C ASP A 67 7.07 7.61 7.93
N VAL A 68 6.93 6.28 7.83
CA VAL A 68 5.61 5.62 7.80
C VAL A 68 4.89 5.82 9.14
N TYR A 69 5.58 5.60 10.25
CA TYR A 69 5.00 5.81 11.57
C TYR A 69 4.54 7.25 11.78
N LEU A 70 5.37 8.23 11.38
CA LEU A 70 5.01 9.64 11.42
C LEU A 70 3.80 9.93 10.53
N PHE A 71 3.81 9.43 9.30
CA PHE A 71 2.69 9.58 8.37
C PHE A 71 1.39 9.02 8.96
N LEU A 72 1.41 7.81 9.49
CA LEU A 72 0.22 7.18 10.07
C LEU A 72 -0.27 7.95 11.31
N ASN A 73 0.62 8.41 12.19
CA ASN A 73 0.20 9.19 13.37
C ASN A 73 -0.36 10.58 13.03
N VAL A 74 0.14 11.22 11.97
CA VAL A 74 -0.38 12.51 11.52
C VAL A 74 -1.68 12.34 10.75
N SER A 75 -1.78 11.30 9.93
CA SER A 75 -2.91 11.09 9.00
C SER A 75 -4.09 10.35 9.63
N LEU A 76 -3.88 9.58 10.70
CA LEU A 76 -4.93 8.86 11.45
C LEU A 76 -5.40 9.61 12.70
N LYS A 77 -4.98 10.86 12.91
CA LYS A 77 -5.58 11.68 13.97
C LYS A 77 -7.02 12.00 13.59
N PRO A 78 -7.99 11.75 14.50
CA PRO A 78 -9.40 12.07 14.26
C PRO A 78 -9.63 13.57 14.08
#